data_AF-A0A381NXZ2-F1
#
_entry.id   AF-A0A381NXZ2-F1
#
_cell.length_a   1.000
_cell.length_b   1.000
_cell.length_c   1.000
_cell.angle_alpha   90.00
_cell.angle_beta   90.00
_cell.angle_gamma   90.00
#
_symmetry.space_group_name_H-M   'P 1'
#
loop_
_entity.id
_entity.type
_entity.pdbx_description
1 polymer ?
#
loop_
_entity_poly.entity_id
_entity_poly.type
_entity_poly.pdbx_seq_one_letter_code
_entity_poly.pdbx_strand_id
1 'polypeptide(L)'
;MAIIKVTFNENGTEYYPDPNGKFELDDMASHPHRFQVKDGVLVDIFDGMSDFAIIAKIKEEADAELARKLVLEKDSLKRRVKMATGNLIAATDWKLDRARDTGADNTDILAERQALRDKSNALEDVIDALKDEDEMNEFGWSDITLEKK
;
A
#
# COMPACT_ATOMS: atom_id res chain seq x y z
N MET A 1 5.19 20.76 -39.87
CA MET A 1 6.11 20.08 -38.93
C MET A 1 5.68 18.62 -38.88
N ALA A 2 6.50 17.71 -39.38
CA ALA A 2 6.14 16.29 -39.43
C ALA A 2 6.28 15.68 -38.04
N ILE A 3 5.19 15.13 -37.51
CA ILE A 3 5.21 14.32 -36.29
C ILE A 3 5.90 13.01 -36.67
N ILE A 4 7.17 12.84 -36.27
CA ILE A 4 7.88 11.57 -36.44
C ILE A 4 7.31 10.61 -35.39
N LYS A 5 6.55 9.62 -35.85
CA LYS A 5 5.99 8.57 -35.00
C LYS A 5 7.00 7.42 -34.94
N VAL A 6 7.57 7.20 -33.76
CA VAL A 6 8.49 6.09 -33.47
C VAL A 6 7.75 5.08 -32.59
N THR A 7 7.89 3.79 -32.89
CA THR A 7 7.16 2.68 -32.25
C THR A 7 8.12 1.68 -31.62
N PHE A 8 7.84 1.26 -30.38
CA PHE A 8 8.66 0.32 -29.60
C PHE A 8 7.82 -0.91 -29.18
N ASN A 9 8.47 -2.07 -28.98
CA ASN A 9 7.81 -3.27 -28.46
C ASN A 9 7.79 -3.34 -26.92
N GLU A 10 7.18 -4.40 -26.37
CA GLU A 10 7.06 -4.70 -24.93
C GLU A 10 8.41 -4.76 -24.18
N ASN A 11 9.51 -4.89 -24.93
CA ASN A 11 10.88 -4.97 -24.43
C ASN A 11 11.71 -3.69 -24.75
N GLY A 12 11.07 -2.61 -25.19
CA GLY A 12 11.74 -1.32 -25.47
C GLY A 12 12.62 -1.29 -26.73
N THR A 13 12.56 -2.31 -27.60
CA THR A 13 13.33 -2.34 -28.86
C THR A 13 12.55 -1.64 -29.98
N GLU A 14 13.21 -0.74 -30.70
CA GLU A 14 12.68 -0.03 -31.87
C GLU A 14 12.62 -0.98 -33.09
N TYR A 15 11.48 -1.04 -33.80
CA TYR A 15 11.38 -1.71 -35.10
C TYR A 15 11.01 -0.73 -36.22
N TYR A 16 11.58 -0.98 -37.39
CA TYR A 16 11.16 -0.45 -38.70
C TYR A 16 9.66 -0.73 -38.98
N PRO A 17 9.00 0.07 -39.83
CA PRO A 17 7.58 0.41 -39.72
C PRO A 17 6.64 -0.80 -39.87
N ASP A 18 5.98 -1.17 -38.77
CA ASP A 18 4.78 -2.01 -38.80
C ASP A 18 3.58 -1.14 -39.24
N PRO A 19 2.89 -1.48 -40.34
CA PRO A 19 1.73 -0.72 -40.83
C PRO A 19 0.53 -0.69 -39.85
N ASN A 20 0.52 -1.50 -38.78
CA ASN A 20 -0.60 -1.60 -37.85
C ASN A 20 -0.31 -1.17 -36.40
N GLY A 21 0.94 -0.88 -36.03
CA GLY A 21 1.33 -0.61 -34.64
C GLY A 21 1.26 0.87 -34.25
N LYS A 22 0.08 1.43 -33.95
CA LYS A 22 -0.01 2.73 -33.27
C LYS A 22 -0.17 2.50 -31.76
N PHE A 23 0.90 2.66 -31.00
CA PHE A 23 0.78 2.83 -29.55
C PHE A 23 1.10 4.29 -29.23
N GLU A 24 0.13 4.98 -28.64
CA GLU A 24 0.26 6.35 -28.16
C GLU A 24 1.06 6.35 -26.85
N LEU A 25 1.97 7.30 -26.71
CA LEU A 25 2.64 7.57 -25.44
C LEU A 25 1.55 8.05 -24.46
N ASP A 26 1.23 7.21 -23.47
CA ASP A 26 0.37 7.61 -22.37
C ASP A 26 1.21 8.40 -21.37
N ASP A 27 1.02 9.71 -21.33
CA ASP A 27 1.68 10.64 -20.43
C ASP A 27 1.26 10.45 -18.96
N MET A 28 0.24 9.62 -18.71
CA MET A 28 -0.23 9.22 -17.39
C MET A 28 0.31 7.86 -16.94
N ALA A 29 1.07 7.15 -17.79
CA ALA A 29 1.67 5.88 -17.41
C ALA A 29 2.73 6.11 -16.31
N SER A 30 2.63 5.37 -15.22
CA SER A 30 3.47 5.49 -14.02
C SER A 30 4.96 5.21 -14.25
N HIS A 31 5.35 4.79 -15.46
CA HIS A 31 6.73 4.50 -15.83
C HIS A 31 7.19 5.49 -16.90
N PRO A 32 8.29 6.21 -16.67
CA PRO A 32 8.82 7.16 -17.63
C PRO A 32 9.23 6.45 -18.93
N HIS A 33 8.53 6.72 -20.03
CA HIS A 33 9.02 6.40 -21.37
C HIS A 33 10.39 7.07 -21.58
N ARG A 34 11.33 6.38 -22.24
CA ARG A 34 12.71 6.87 -22.49
C ARG A 34 12.75 8.29 -23.04
N PHE A 35 11.72 8.68 -23.78
CA PHE A 35 11.57 10.01 -24.34
C PHE A 35 10.36 10.72 -23.74
N GLN A 36 10.55 11.98 -23.35
CA GLN A 36 9.47 12.88 -22.94
C GLN A 36 9.50 14.16 -23.78
N VAL A 37 8.33 14.73 -24.03
CA VAL A 37 8.21 16.04 -24.68
C VAL A 37 8.40 17.12 -23.62
N LYS A 38 9.49 17.89 -23.72
CA LYS A 38 9.73 19.10 -22.92
C LYS A 38 9.81 20.29 -23.87
N ASP A 39 8.98 21.30 -23.62
CA ASP A 39 8.88 22.52 -24.45
C ASP A 39 8.70 22.25 -25.96
N GLY A 40 7.93 21.21 -26.30
CA GLY A 40 7.66 20.82 -27.69
C GLY A 40 8.80 20.06 -28.38
N VAL A 41 9.86 19.71 -27.65
CA VAL A 41 11.00 18.92 -28.14
C VAL A 41 11.00 17.55 -27.46
N LEU A 42 11.27 16.50 -28.23
CA LEU A 42 11.46 15.15 -27.71
C LEU A 42 12.86 15.05 -27.07
N VAL A 43 12.92 14.77 -25.78
CA VAL A 43 14.16 14.68 -25.00
C VAL A 43 14.32 13.27 -24.45
N ASP A 44 15.49 12.64 -24.64
CA ASP A 44 15.86 11.41 -23.92
C ASP A 44 16.11 11.77 -22.45
N ILE A 45 15.24 11.30 -21.57
CA ILE A 45 15.34 11.58 -20.13
C ILE A 45 16.36 10.68 -19.43
N PHE A 46 16.92 9.71 -20.14
CA PHE A 46 17.99 8.82 -19.69
C PHE A 46 19.24 8.96 -20.57
N ASP A 47 19.48 10.15 -21.14
CA ASP A 47 20.65 10.42 -21.99
C ASP A 47 21.96 9.94 -21.33
N GLY A 48 22.77 9.23 -22.10
CA GLY A 48 24.02 8.60 -21.64
C GLY A 48 23.87 7.31 -20.81
N MET A 49 22.66 6.82 -20.54
CA MET A 49 22.44 5.52 -19.88
C MET A 49 22.25 4.39 -20.90
N SER A 50 22.72 3.19 -20.54
CA SER A 50 22.41 1.98 -21.30
C SER A 50 21.01 1.49 -20.99
N ASP A 51 20.40 0.75 -21.93
CA ASP A 51 19.06 0.18 -21.75
C ASP A 51 18.98 -0.71 -20.48
N PHE A 52 20.05 -1.44 -20.16
CA PHE A 52 20.16 -2.23 -18.92
C PHE A 52 20.10 -1.34 -17.66
N ALA A 53 20.77 -0.19 -17.68
CA ALA A 53 20.74 0.75 -16.56
C ALA A 53 19.38 1.45 -16.43
N ILE A 54 18.69 1.72 -17.54
CA ILE A 54 17.33 2.27 -17.55
C ILE A 54 16.34 1.28 -16.93
N ILE A 55 16.37 0.01 -17.38
CA ILE A 55 15.51 -1.05 -16.85
C ILE A 55 15.75 -1.26 -15.35
N ALA A 56 17.01 -1.28 -14.92
CA ALA A 56 17.35 -1.42 -13.51
C ALA A 56 16.78 -0.28 -12.66
N LYS A 57 16.88 0.97 -13.15
CA LYS A 57 16.34 2.14 -12.46
C LYS A 57 14.81 2.15 -12.40
N ILE A 58 14.13 1.83 -13.51
CA ILE A 58 12.66 1.75 -13.54
C ILE A 58 12.17 0.66 -12.57
N LYS A 59 12.86 -0.49 -12.53
CA LYS A 59 12.54 -1.56 -11.60
C LYS A 59 12.72 -1.14 -10.15
N GLU A 60 13.82 -0.47 -9.82
CA GLU A 60 14.08 0.05 -8.47
C GLU A 60 13.00 1.05 -8.03
N GLU A 61 12.58 1.96 -8.91
CA GLU A 61 11.50 2.92 -8.64
C GLU A 61 10.14 2.23 -8.45
N ALA A 62 9.84 1.21 -9.27
CA ALA A 62 8.62 0.41 -9.15
C ALA A 62 8.60 -0.41 -7.85
N ASP A 63 9.71 -1.06 -7.48
CA ASP A 63 9.86 -1.82 -6.24
C ASP A 63 9.72 -0.89 -5.02
N ALA A 64 10.30 0.32 -5.08
CA ALA A 64 10.17 1.34 -4.05
C ALA A 64 8.71 1.83 -3.90
N GLU A 65 8.01 2.03 -5.02
CA GLU A 65 6.60 2.42 -4.99
C GLU A 65 5.70 1.33 -4.41
N LEU A 66 5.93 0.06 -4.78
CA LEU A 66 5.22 -1.08 -4.21
C LEU A 66 5.44 -1.16 -2.69
N ALA A 67 6.69 -0.99 -2.24
CA ALA A 67 7.01 -0.96 -0.82
C ALA A 67 6.28 0.18 -0.07
N ARG A 68 6.18 1.38 -0.69
CA ARG A 68 5.41 2.50 -0.11
C ARG A 68 3.93 2.18 0.02
N LYS A 69 3.32 1.60 -1.02
CA LYS A 69 1.91 1.21 -0.99
C LYS A 69 1.62 0.19 0.10
N LEU A 70 2.49 -0.82 0.24
CA LEU A 70 2.36 -1.84 1.27
C LEU A 70 2.36 -1.24 2.68
N VAL A 71 3.25 -0.28 2.95
CA VAL A 71 3.28 0.43 4.25
C VAL A 71 1.98 1.18 4.51
N LEU A 72 1.48 1.93 3.53
CA LEU A 72 0.23 2.70 3.67
C LEU A 72 -0.97 1.79 3.95
N GLU A 73 -1.01 0.63 3.29
CA GLU A 73 -2.10 -0.32 3.45
C GLU A 73 -2.06 -1.00 4.83
N LYS A 74 -0.88 -1.42 5.29
CA LYS A 74 -0.68 -1.92 6.66
C LYS A 74 -1.14 -0.91 7.71
N ASP A 75 -0.76 0.36 7.56
CA ASP A 75 -1.18 1.42 8.48
C ASP A 75 -2.70 1.63 8.48
N SER A 76 -3.35 1.51 7.32
CA SER A 76 -4.81 1.56 7.21
C SER A 76 -5.47 0.39 7.96
N LEU A 77 -4.96 -0.83 7.82
CA LEU A 77 -5.46 -1.99 8.56
C LEU A 77 -5.26 -1.85 10.07
N LYS A 78 -4.07 -1.45 10.53
CA LYS A 78 -3.80 -1.21 11.96
C LYS A 78 -4.75 -0.15 12.54
N ARG A 79 -5.06 0.90 11.77
CA ARG A 79 -6.05 1.91 12.19
C ARG A 79 -7.43 1.28 12.40
N ARG A 80 -7.85 0.37 11.52
CA ARG A 80 -9.13 -0.35 11.66
C ARG A 80 -9.17 -1.24 12.89
N VAL A 81 -8.08 -1.97 13.17
CA VAL A 81 -7.94 -2.78 14.40
C VAL A 81 -8.10 -1.89 15.63
N LYS A 82 -7.34 -0.79 15.72
CA LYS A 82 -7.42 0.17 16.84
C LYS A 82 -8.81 0.74 17.05
N MET A 83 -9.51 1.09 15.98
CA MET A 83 -10.89 1.59 16.06
C MET A 83 -11.84 0.54 16.65
N ALA A 84 -11.77 -0.71 16.22
CA ALA A 84 -12.62 -1.76 16.79
C ALA A 84 -12.28 -2.04 18.26
N THR A 85 -10.99 -2.11 18.60
CA THR A 85 -10.55 -2.24 20.00
C THR A 85 -11.08 -1.08 20.86
N GLY A 86 -11.01 0.15 20.36
CA GLY A 86 -11.58 1.32 21.01
C GLY A 86 -13.08 1.19 21.25
N ASN A 87 -13.83 0.72 20.26
CA ASN A 87 -15.28 0.48 20.39
C ASN A 87 -15.61 -0.60 21.43
N LEU A 88 -14.86 -1.70 21.45
CA LEU A 88 -15.05 -2.78 22.44
C LEU A 88 -14.73 -2.31 23.86
N ILE A 89 -13.66 -1.52 24.03
CA ILE A 89 -13.33 -0.91 25.32
C ILE A 89 -14.45 0.04 25.76
N ALA A 90 -14.91 0.92 24.87
CA ALA A 90 -15.97 1.88 25.16
C ALA A 90 -17.29 1.21 25.56
N ALA A 91 -17.60 0.04 24.98
CA ALA A 91 -18.78 -0.75 25.35
C ALA A 91 -18.78 -1.20 26.83
N THR A 92 -17.63 -1.17 27.51
CA THR A 92 -17.50 -1.49 28.93
C THR A 92 -17.42 -0.26 29.85
N ASP A 93 -17.47 0.98 29.32
CA ASP A 93 -17.29 2.21 30.12
C ASP A 93 -18.34 2.34 31.22
N TRP A 94 -19.59 2.01 30.92
CA TRP A 94 -20.67 2.03 31.91
C TRP A 94 -20.40 1.13 33.12
N LYS A 95 -19.63 0.03 32.96
CA LYS A 95 -19.26 -0.87 34.07
C LYS A 95 -18.29 -0.14 35.02
N LEU A 96 -17.35 0.62 34.47
CA LEU A 96 -16.40 1.41 35.26
C LEU A 96 -17.09 2.57 35.97
N ASP A 97 -17.97 3.30 35.28
CA ASP A 97 -18.76 4.37 35.89
C ASP A 97 -19.59 3.83 37.05
N ARG A 98 -20.27 2.69 36.84
CA ARG A 98 -21.06 2.04 37.89
C ARG A 98 -20.19 1.60 39.08
N ALA A 99 -19.02 1.02 38.83
CA ALA A 99 -18.10 0.61 39.89
C ALA A 99 -17.58 1.82 40.69
N ARG A 100 -17.29 2.94 40.02
CA ARG A 100 -16.94 4.21 40.67
C ARG A 100 -18.07 4.72 41.57
N ASP A 101 -19.30 4.66 41.09
CA ASP A 101 -20.45 5.20 41.81
C ASP A 101 -20.84 4.33 43.03
N THR A 102 -20.62 3.02 42.96
CA THR A 102 -20.98 2.07 44.04
C THR A 102 -19.83 1.67 44.95
N GLY A 103 -18.58 1.98 44.56
CA GLY A 103 -17.38 1.47 45.22
C GLY A 103 -17.13 -0.03 45.00
N ALA A 104 -17.76 -0.64 44.01
CA ALA A 104 -17.54 -2.05 43.67
C ALA A 104 -16.15 -2.28 43.08
N ASP A 105 -15.61 -3.48 43.28
CA ASP A 105 -14.37 -3.91 42.62
C ASP A 105 -14.52 -3.90 41.10
N ASN A 106 -13.48 -3.44 40.39
CA ASN A 106 -13.44 -3.33 38.94
C ASN A 106 -12.25 -4.06 38.32
N THR A 107 -11.55 -4.89 39.10
CA THR A 107 -10.36 -5.63 38.67
C THR A 107 -10.61 -6.44 37.40
N ASP A 108 -11.73 -7.17 37.33
CA ASP A 108 -12.09 -7.99 36.15
C ASP A 108 -12.35 -7.15 34.90
N ILE A 109 -12.95 -5.95 35.05
CA ILE A 109 -13.22 -5.05 33.93
C ILE A 109 -11.91 -4.49 33.36
N LEU A 110 -10.96 -4.14 34.25
CA LEU A 110 -9.63 -3.69 33.85
C LEU A 110 -8.85 -4.81 33.16
N ALA A 111 -8.95 -6.04 33.65
CA ALA A 111 -8.36 -7.21 33.02
C ALA A 111 -8.96 -7.49 31.63
N GLU A 112 -10.29 -7.40 31.47
CA GLU A 112 -10.99 -7.52 30.18
C GLU A 112 -10.45 -6.49 29.17
N ARG A 113 -10.32 -5.23 29.58
CA ARG A 113 -9.77 -4.16 28.72
C ARG A 113 -8.31 -4.40 28.37
N GLN A 114 -7.51 -4.90 29.29
CA GLN A 114 -6.11 -5.20 29.00
C GLN A 114 -5.99 -6.34 27.98
N ALA A 115 -6.79 -7.39 28.13
CA ALA A 115 -6.82 -8.49 27.16
C ALA A 115 -7.20 -7.99 25.75
N LEU A 116 -8.14 -7.03 25.62
CA LEU A 116 -8.47 -6.42 24.33
C LEU A 116 -7.30 -5.65 23.71
N ARG A 117 -6.51 -4.92 24.53
CA ARG A 117 -5.30 -4.22 24.05
C ARG A 117 -4.24 -5.21 23.61
N ASP A 118 -4.05 -6.28 24.35
CA ASP A 118 -3.07 -7.31 24.02
C ASP A 118 -3.42 -8.02 22.70
N LYS A 119 -4.71 -8.32 22.48
CA LYS A 119 -5.20 -8.84 21.19
C LYS A 119 -5.01 -7.86 20.04
N SER A 120 -5.29 -6.56 20.25
CA SER A 120 -5.01 -5.51 19.27
C SER A 120 -3.54 -5.50 18.86
N ASN A 121 -2.63 -5.49 19.85
CA ASN A 121 -1.20 -5.50 19.60
C ASN A 121 -0.77 -6.74 18.81
N ALA A 122 -1.27 -7.93 19.18
CA ALA A 122 -0.98 -9.15 18.46
C ALA A 122 -1.45 -9.11 16.99
N LEU A 123 -2.61 -8.51 16.71
CA LEU A 123 -3.06 -8.30 15.33
C LEU A 123 -2.18 -7.29 14.59
N GLU A 124 -1.74 -6.21 15.24
CA GLU A 124 -0.82 -5.25 14.65
C GLU A 124 0.52 -5.90 14.29
N ASP A 125 1.06 -6.76 15.16
CA ASP A 125 2.28 -7.52 14.89
C ASP A 125 2.12 -8.46 13.69
N VAL A 126 0.95 -9.10 13.56
CA VAL A 126 0.64 -9.93 12.38
C VAL A 126 0.58 -9.09 11.10
N ILE A 127 -0.04 -7.90 11.16
CA ILE A 127 -0.12 -6.99 10.00
C ILE A 127 1.28 -6.52 9.60
N ASP A 128 2.12 -6.17 10.58
CA ASP A 128 3.49 -5.72 10.31
C ASP A 128 4.34 -6.83 9.67
N ALA A 129 4.04 -8.10 9.95
CA ALA A 129 4.72 -9.26 9.37
C ALA A 129 4.30 -9.63 7.93
N LEU A 130 3.20 -9.05 7.40
CA LEU A 130 2.73 -9.33 6.02
C LEU A 130 3.76 -8.83 4.99
N LYS A 131 4.03 -9.60 3.94
CA LYS A 131 5.19 -9.33 3.06
C LYS A 131 4.84 -8.66 1.74
N ASP A 132 3.65 -8.91 1.24
CA ASP A 132 3.22 -8.54 -0.09
C ASP A 132 1.71 -8.34 -0.18
N GLU A 133 1.23 -7.96 -1.36
CA GLU A 133 -0.16 -7.68 -1.65
C GLU A 133 -1.05 -8.93 -1.52
N ASP A 134 -0.52 -10.12 -1.80
CA ASP A 134 -1.28 -11.38 -1.69
C ASP A 134 -1.56 -11.69 -0.21
N GLU A 135 -0.53 -11.66 0.65
CA GLU A 135 -0.70 -11.85 2.09
C GLU A 135 -1.63 -10.78 2.70
N MET A 136 -1.61 -9.54 2.19
CA MET A 136 -2.52 -8.46 2.59
C MET A 136 -3.97 -8.74 2.20
N ASN A 137 -4.22 -9.21 0.97
CA ASN A 137 -5.55 -9.53 0.47
C ASN A 137 -6.18 -10.73 1.20
N GLU A 138 -5.37 -11.69 1.62
CA GLU A 138 -5.82 -12.85 2.39
C GLU A 138 -6.02 -12.53 3.88
N PHE A 139 -5.50 -11.41 4.38
CA PHE A 139 -5.59 -11.06 5.79
C PHE A 139 -7.03 -10.73 6.21
N GLY A 140 -7.62 -11.64 7.00
CA GLY A 140 -8.92 -11.47 7.63
C GLY A 140 -8.83 -11.47 9.15
N TRP A 141 -9.72 -10.72 9.81
CA TRP A 141 -9.89 -10.74 11.26
C TRP A 141 -11.34 -10.44 11.68
N SER A 142 -11.63 -10.65 12.95
CA SER A 142 -12.93 -10.43 13.60
C SER A 142 -12.90 -9.13 14.42
N ASP A 143 -13.76 -8.18 14.07
CA ASP A 143 -13.95 -6.90 14.78
C ASP A 143 -14.61 -7.04 16.16
N ILE A 144 -15.21 -8.20 16.41
CA ILE A 144 -15.86 -8.53 17.69
C ILE A 144 -14.87 -9.21 18.64
N THR A 145 -14.04 -10.13 18.15
CA THR A 145 -13.17 -10.95 19.01
C THR A 145 -11.71 -10.51 19.01
N LEU A 146 -11.33 -9.63 18.07
CA LEU A 146 -9.95 -9.21 17.80
C LEU A 146 -9.02 -10.40 17.49
N GLU A 147 -9.52 -11.36 16.71
CA GLU A 147 -8.79 -12.57 16.34
C GLU A 147 -8.69 -12.69 14.81
N LYS A 148 -7.56 -13.24 14.35
CA LYS A 148 -7.34 -13.57 12.93
C LYS A 148 -8.34 -14.64 12.47
N LYS A 149 -8.82 -14.53 11.23
CA LYS A 149 -9.71 -15.50 10.58
C LYS A 149 -8.93 -16.50 9.73
#